data_AF-A0A2W2EYJ9-F1
#
_entry.id   AF-A0A2W2EYJ9-F1
#
_cell.length_a   1.000
_cell.length_b   1.000
_cell.length_c   1.000
_cell.angle_alpha   90.00
_cell.angle_beta   90.00
_cell.angle_gamma   90.00
#
_symmetry.space_group_name_H-M   'P 1'
#
loop_
_entity.id
_entity.type
_entity.pdbx_description
1 polymer ?
#
loop_
_entity_poly.entity_id
_entity_poly.type
_entity_poly.pdbx_seq_one_letter_code
_entity_poly.pdbx_strand_id
1 'polypeptide(L)'
;MRIAVAQPTCAAYDVAANVVAHAGLVRAASARVVLFPELSLTGYELDAAPVDPADPRLAPLVEACAETGTLALVGAPVAGEHIATLAVHGAGVRVAYRKMWLGPVEARRFTPGPAPAVLEVDGWRLGLAICKDTGVAEHAAGTCALRVDAYLAAILDSAAEAAVPDERALRIATTHRVFVAVASFAGSTGGGYSEAAGRSAIWAPDGSVLARAGTAPGEYVHATLT
;
A
#
# COMPACT_ATOMS: atom_id res chain seq x y z
N MET A 1 -3.32 10.81 -14.33
CA MET A 1 -3.02 9.35 -14.21
C MET A 1 -4.14 8.66 -13.44
N ARG A 2 -4.58 7.44 -13.80
CA ARG A 2 -5.58 6.69 -13.01
C ARG A 2 -4.88 5.84 -11.94
N ILE A 3 -5.24 6.05 -10.68
CA ILE A 3 -4.75 5.27 -9.53
C ILE A 3 -5.93 4.55 -8.86
N ALA A 4 -5.70 3.31 -8.43
CA ALA A 4 -6.63 2.55 -7.61
C ALA A 4 -6.01 2.20 -6.25
N VAL A 5 -6.87 2.09 -5.25
CA VAL A 5 -6.56 1.55 -3.92
C VAL A 5 -7.46 0.36 -3.68
N ALA A 6 -6.87 -0.76 -3.29
CA ALA A 6 -7.56 -2.05 -3.19
C ALA A 6 -7.44 -2.63 -1.78
N GLN A 7 -8.49 -3.35 -1.36
CA GLN A 7 -8.55 -4.04 -0.06
C GLN A 7 -8.75 -5.55 -0.31
N PRO A 8 -7.68 -6.30 -0.65
CA PRO A 8 -7.76 -7.68 -1.08
C PRO A 8 -8.21 -8.62 0.04
N THR A 9 -8.86 -9.72 -0.32
CA THR A 9 -8.91 -10.89 0.57
C THR A 9 -7.49 -11.38 0.82
N CYS A 10 -7.14 -11.60 2.09
CA CYS A 10 -5.82 -12.08 2.47
C CYS A 10 -5.95 -13.33 3.35
N ALA A 11 -5.26 -14.40 2.95
CA ALA A 11 -5.03 -15.59 3.74
C ALA A 11 -3.68 -15.47 4.47
N ALA A 12 -3.67 -15.74 5.78
CA ALA A 12 -2.46 -15.70 6.59
C ALA A 12 -1.39 -16.65 6.01
N TYR A 13 -0.16 -16.16 5.84
CA TYR A 13 1.02 -16.88 5.34
C TYR A 13 0.97 -17.42 3.90
N ASP A 14 -0.20 -17.45 3.26
CA ASP A 14 -0.37 -18.02 1.92
C ASP A 14 -0.11 -16.97 0.83
N VAL A 15 1.18 -16.78 0.53
CA VAL A 15 1.64 -15.87 -0.53
C VAL A 15 1.02 -16.20 -1.89
N ALA A 16 0.83 -17.48 -2.22
CA ALA A 16 0.30 -17.86 -3.52
C ALA A 16 -1.18 -17.47 -3.66
N ALA A 17 -2.00 -17.78 -2.66
CA ALA A 17 -3.41 -17.37 -2.65
C ALA A 17 -3.56 -15.84 -2.65
N ASN A 18 -2.75 -15.14 -1.86
CA ASN A 18 -2.76 -13.68 -1.80
C ASN A 18 -2.39 -13.08 -3.16
N VAL A 19 -1.35 -13.58 -3.81
CA VAL A 19 -0.95 -13.13 -5.17
C VAL A 19 -2.09 -13.29 -6.17
N VAL A 20 -2.82 -14.41 -6.14
CA VAL A 20 -3.98 -14.62 -7.03
C VAL A 20 -5.06 -13.57 -6.79
N ALA A 21 -5.39 -13.27 -5.52
CA ALA A 21 -6.37 -12.24 -5.18
C ALA A 21 -5.94 -10.84 -5.64
N HIS A 22 -4.66 -10.50 -5.48
CA HIS A 22 -4.08 -9.23 -5.94
C HIS A 22 -4.12 -9.13 -7.46
N ALA A 23 -3.74 -10.19 -8.17
CA ALA A 23 -3.76 -10.24 -9.63
C ALA A 23 -5.18 -10.06 -10.19
N GLY A 24 -6.19 -10.64 -9.53
CA GLY A 24 -7.59 -10.42 -9.87
C GLY A 24 -8.00 -8.94 -9.75
N LEU A 25 -7.60 -8.28 -8.67
CA LEU A 25 -7.90 -6.86 -8.45
C LEU A 25 -7.14 -5.93 -9.39
N VAL A 26 -5.90 -6.27 -9.76
CA VAL A 26 -5.15 -5.56 -10.81
C VAL A 26 -5.92 -5.59 -12.14
N ARG A 27 -6.37 -6.79 -12.56
CA ARG A 27 -7.16 -6.95 -13.79
C ARG A 27 -8.48 -6.19 -13.72
N ALA A 28 -9.19 -6.28 -12.60
CA ALA A 28 -10.48 -5.62 -12.43
C ALA A 28 -10.35 -4.09 -12.42
N ALA A 29 -9.38 -3.54 -11.68
CA ALA A 29 -9.21 -2.10 -11.55
C ALA A 29 -8.74 -1.44 -12.85
N SER A 30 -7.91 -2.13 -13.65
CA SER A 30 -7.37 -1.63 -14.92
C SER A 30 -6.88 -0.16 -14.81
N ALA A 31 -6.16 0.10 -13.72
CA ALA A 31 -5.61 1.40 -13.36
C ALA A 31 -4.10 1.39 -13.59
N ARG A 32 -3.52 2.55 -13.92
CA ARG A 32 -2.08 2.61 -14.19
C ARG A 32 -1.24 2.23 -12.98
N VAL A 33 -1.73 2.57 -11.78
CA VAL A 33 -1.15 2.19 -10.50
C VAL A 33 -2.24 1.59 -9.61
N VAL A 34 -1.97 0.45 -8.98
CA VAL A 34 -2.85 -0.16 -7.97
C VAL A 34 -2.06 -0.34 -6.68
N LEU A 35 -2.51 0.30 -5.60
CA LEU A 35 -1.92 0.20 -4.27
C LEU A 35 -2.69 -0.80 -3.42
N PHE A 36 -1.94 -1.63 -2.70
CA PHE A 36 -2.45 -2.64 -1.77
C PHE A 36 -1.94 -2.37 -0.34
N PRO A 37 -2.55 -3.00 0.69
CA PRO A 37 -2.21 -2.76 2.08
C PRO A 37 -0.80 -3.21 2.49
N GLU A 38 -0.39 -2.81 3.69
CA GLU A 38 0.86 -3.24 4.32
C GLU A 38 0.92 -4.77 4.42
N LEU A 39 2.05 -5.44 4.18
CA LEU A 39 2.17 -6.91 4.31
C LEU A 39 1.06 -7.73 3.60
N SER A 40 0.42 -7.17 2.57
CA SER A 40 -0.75 -7.78 1.92
C SER A 40 -0.48 -9.13 1.26
N LEU A 41 0.77 -9.45 0.93
CA LEU A 41 1.14 -10.75 0.38
C LEU A 41 1.24 -11.85 1.44
N THR A 42 1.35 -11.53 2.73
CA THR A 42 1.50 -12.52 3.81
C THR A 42 0.35 -12.50 4.80
N GLY A 43 -0.56 -11.53 4.68
CA GLY A 43 -1.32 -11.04 5.84
C GLY A 43 -0.39 -10.29 6.80
N TYR A 44 -0.96 -9.56 7.77
CA TYR A 44 -0.20 -8.87 8.81
C TYR A 44 0.40 -9.85 9.84
N GLU A 45 1.12 -10.83 9.33
CA GLU A 45 1.80 -11.88 10.05
C GLU A 45 3.28 -11.49 10.14
N LEU A 46 3.61 -10.84 11.26
CA LEU A 46 4.97 -10.38 11.55
C LEU A 46 5.97 -11.55 11.63
N ASP A 47 5.44 -12.77 11.75
CA ASP A 47 5.94 -14.12 11.52
C ASP A 47 6.53 -14.53 10.19
N ALA A 48 5.99 -13.95 9.12
CA ALA A 48 6.08 -14.54 7.81
C ALA A 48 7.53 -14.58 7.29
N ALA A 49 7.82 -15.59 6.47
CA ALA A 49 9.08 -15.66 5.76
C ALA A 49 9.20 -14.46 4.80
N PRO A 50 10.40 -13.87 4.65
CA PRO A 50 10.63 -12.84 3.63
C PRO A 50 10.22 -13.32 2.23
N VAL A 51 9.56 -12.43 1.47
CA VAL A 51 9.23 -12.65 0.07
C VAL A 51 10.35 -12.07 -0.79
N ASP A 52 11.05 -12.92 -1.54
CA ASP A 52 12.06 -12.49 -2.50
C ASP A 52 11.36 -11.89 -3.74
N PRO A 53 11.81 -10.75 -4.29
CA PRO A 53 11.31 -10.26 -5.59
C PRO A 53 11.42 -11.27 -6.74
N ALA A 54 12.33 -12.26 -6.65
CA ALA A 54 12.46 -13.37 -7.59
C ALA A 54 11.58 -14.59 -7.23
N ASP A 55 10.72 -14.50 -6.21
CA ASP A 55 9.84 -15.59 -5.80
C ASP A 55 8.89 -15.97 -6.94
N PRO A 56 8.93 -17.23 -7.44
CA PRO A 56 8.12 -17.66 -8.58
C PRO A 56 6.62 -17.58 -8.30
N ARG A 57 6.20 -17.55 -7.04
CA ARG A 57 4.78 -17.38 -6.66
C ARG A 57 4.24 -16.01 -7.07
N LEU A 58 5.10 -15.01 -7.35
CA LEU A 58 4.69 -13.68 -7.81
C LEU A 58 4.30 -13.64 -9.30
N ALA A 59 4.58 -14.69 -10.07
CA ALA A 59 4.35 -14.72 -11.52
C ALA A 59 2.92 -14.34 -11.94
N PRO A 60 1.83 -14.82 -11.30
CA PRO A 60 0.46 -14.43 -11.69
C PRO A 60 0.18 -12.92 -11.56
N LEU A 61 0.82 -12.24 -10.60
CA LEU A 61 0.70 -10.79 -10.44
C LEU A 61 1.53 -10.04 -11.47
N VAL A 62 2.72 -10.54 -11.81
CA VAL A 62 3.54 -10.00 -12.92
C VAL A 62 2.78 -10.10 -14.24
N GLU A 63 2.16 -11.24 -14.53
CA GLU A 63 1.33 -11.47 -15.71
C GLU A 63 0.14 -10.50 -15.76
N ALA A 64 -0.61 -10.37 -14.66
CA ALA A 64 -1.72 -9.41 -14.57
C ALA A 64 -1.26 -7.95 -14.82
N CYS A 65 -0.09 -7.58 -14.31
CA CYS A 65 0.50 -6.27 -14.55
C CYS A 65 0.94 -6.09 -16.02
N ALA A 66 1.47 -7.14 -16.67
CA ALA A 66 1.83 -7.12 -18.09
C ALA A 66 0.59 -6.95 -18.99
N GLU A 67 -0.46 -7.72 -18.73
CA GLU A 67 -1.72 -7.70 -19.49
C GLU A 67 -2.40 -6.32 -19.47
N THR A 68 -2.33 -5.62 -18.33
CA THR A 68 -3.05 -4.37 -18.10
C THR A 68 -2.18 -3.12 -18.25
N GLY A 69 -0.85 -3.28 -18.32
CA GLY A 69 0.08 -2.16 -18.20
C GLY A 69 0.05 -1.51 -16.81
N THR A 70 -0.32 -2.26 -15.77
CA THR A 70 -0.42 -1.76 -14.39
C THR A 70 0.93 -1.82 -13.67
N LEU A 71 1.19 -0.86 -12.80
CA LEU A 71 2.16 -0.98 -11.71
C LEU A 71 1.42 -1.32 -10.41
N ALA A 72 1.60 -2.53 -9.89
CA ALA A 72 1.06 -2.90 -8.59
C ALA A 72 2.07 -2.61 -7.47
N LEU A 73 1.59 -2.04 -6.36
CA LEU A 73 2.36 -1.75 -5.16
C LEU A 73 1.82 -2.61 -4.02
N VAL A 74 2.53 -3.68 -3.68
CA VAL A 74 2.08 -4.72 -2.73
C VAL A 74 2.98 -4.79 -1.50
N GLY A 75 2.42 -5.15 -0.35
CA GLY A 75 3.16 -5.21 0.91
C GLY A 75 3.73 -6.60 1.20
N ALA A 76 4.98 -6.69 1.65
CA ALA A 76 5.60 -7.95 2.09
C ALA A 76 6.76 -7.72 3.08
N PRO A 77 7.09 -8.71 3.93
CA PRO A 77 8.39 -8.74 4.58
C PRO A 77 9.46 -9.09 3.54
N VAL A 78 10.65 -8.49 3.62
CA VAL A 78 11.76 -8.73 2.68
C VAL A 78 13.08 -8.95 3.42
N ALA A 79 14.11 -9.39 2.69
CA ALA A 79 15.46 -9.59 3.23
C ALA A 79 16.00 -8.36 3.96
N GLY A 80 16.81 -8.58 5.00
CA GLY A 80 17.25 -7.54 5.94
C GLY A 80 16.21 -7.20 7.02
N GLU A 81 15.19 -8.05 7.17
CA GLU A 81 14.10 -7.88 8.13
C GLU A 81 13.40 -6.52 7.95
N HIS A 82 12.94 -6.22 6.74
CA HIS A 82 12.18 -5.00 6.48
C HIS A 82 10.72 -5.31 6.14
N ILE A 83 9.81 -4.47 6.59
CA ILE A 83 8.46 -4.36 6.00
C ILE A 83 8.59 -3.45 4.79
N ALA A 84 8.14 -3.91 3.61
CA ALA A 84 8.41 -3.23 2.37
C ALA A 84 7.20 -3.19 1.44
N THR A 85 7.21 -2.18 0.56
CA THR A 85 6.39 -2.14 -0.65
C THR A 85 7.22 -2.70 -1.81
N LEU A 86 6.71 -3.74 -2.46
CA LEU A 86 7.22 -4.25 -3.72
C LEU A 86 6.50 -3.54 -4.88
N ALA A 87 7.28 -3.05 -5.84
CA ALA A 87 6.78 -2.59 -7.13
C ALA A 87 6.79 -3.75 -8.12
N VAL A 88 5.61 -4.11 -8.61
CA VAL A 88 5.39 -5.21 -9.56
C VAL A 88 4.92 -4.62 -10.89
N HIS A 89 5.62 -4.92 -11.96
CA HIS A 89 5.24 -4.57 -13.33
C HIS A 89 5.46 -5.78 -14.24
N GLY A 90 5.01 -5.71 -15.50
CA GLY A 90 5.09 -6.84 -16.43
C GLY A 90 6.50 -7.34 -16.79
N ALA A 91 7.55 -6.64 -16.36
CA ALA A 91 8.94 -7.05 -16.57
C ALA A 91 9.63 -7.55 -15.29
N GLY A 92 8.94 -7.53 -14.14
CA GLY A 92 9.47 -8.08 -12.90
C GLY A 92 9.02 -7.35 -11.64
N VAL A 93 9.71 -7.67 -10.54
CA VAL A 93 9.42 -7.17 -9.20
C VAL A 93 10.68 -6.58 -8.60
N ARG A 94 10.53 -5.50 -7.83
CA ARG A 94 11.62 -4.95 -7.01
C ARG A 94 11.10 -4.34 -5.72
N VAL A 95 11.97 -4.25 -4.71
CA VAL A 95 11.68 -3.45 -3.51
C VAL A 95 11.64 -1.97 -3.91
N ALA A 96 10.52 -1.31 -3.63
CA ALA A 96 10.32 0.11 -3.93
C ALA A 96 10.49 1.01 -2.70
N TYR A 97 10.10 0.51 -1.53
CA TYR A 97 10.16 1.27 -0.27
C TYR A 97 10.25 0.31 0.91
N ARG A 98 10.90 0.76 1.99
CA ARG A 98 10.99 0.05 3.27
C ARG A 98 10.44 0.97 4.35
N LYS A 99 9.52 0.45 5.17
CA LYS A 99 8.84 1.19 6.25
C LYS A 99 9.87 1.86 7.16
N MET A 100 9.74 3.16 7.36
CA MET A 100 10.72 3.94 8.11
C MET A 100 10.38 4.00 9.61
N TRP A 101 9.11 4.08 9.99
CA TRP A 101 8.70 4.11 11.39
C TRP A 101 7.93 2.85 11.77
N LEU A 102 8.57 2.02 12.59
CA LEU A 102 8.00 0.75 13.05
C LEU A 102 7.09 0.93 14.28
N GLY A 103 6.02 0.15 14.35
CA GLY A 103 5.24 -0.07 15.55
C GLY A 103 6.04 -0.82 16.62
N PRO A 104 5.67 -0.74 17.91
CA PRO A 104 6.43 -1.40 18.98
C PRO A 104 6.56 -2.92 18.83
N VAL A 105 5.55 -3.58 18.26
CA VAL A 105 5.58 -5.03 18.01
C VAL A 105 6.45 -5.35 16.79
N GLU A 106 6.34 -4.56 15.72
CA GLU A 106 7.16 -4.71 14.51
C GLU A 106 8.65 -4.56 14.82
N ALA A 107 9.01 -3.59 15.67
CA ALA A 107 10.39 -3.32 16.06
C ALA A 107 11.07 -4.47 16.84
N ARG A 108 10.34 -5.52 17.20
CA ARG A 108 10.91 -6.75 17.78
C ARG A 108 11.61 -7.62 16.75
N ARG A 109 11.30 -7.43 15.47
CA ARG A 109 11.85 -8.22 14.35
C ARG A 109 12.39 -7.33 13.24
N PHE A 110 11.64 -6.29 12.86
CA PHE A 110 11.95 -5.52 11.68
C PHE A 110 12.91 -4.36 11.96
N THR A 111 13.63 -3.94 10.92
CA THR A 111 14.54 -2.80 10.90
C THR A 111 13.92 -1.65 10.09
N PRO A 112 14.02 -0.40 10.57
CA PRO A 112 13.62 0.79 9.81
C PRO A 112 14.26 0.89 8.43
N GLY A 113 13.49 1.36 7.45
CA GLY A 113 14.00 1.84 6.18
C GLY A 113 14.83 3.13 6.35
N PRO A 114 15.81 3.37 5.47
CA PRO A 114 16.80 4.43 5.70
C PRO A 114 16.33 5.82 5.24
N ALA A 115 15.38 5.91 4.31
CA ALA A 115 15.01 7.18 3.67
C ALA A 115 13.63 7.09 2.97
N PRO A 116 12.97 8.24 2.73
CA PRO A 116 11.80 8.30 1.87
C PRO A 116 12.11 7.82 0.45
N ALA A 117 11.10 7.29 -0.26
CA ALA A 117 11.23 6.83 -1.63
C ALA A 117 10.17 7.44 -2.54
N VAL A 118 10.54 7.66 -3.80
CA VAL A 118 9.65 8.17 -4.86
C VAL A 118 9.73 7.24 -6.06
N LEU A 119 8.58 6.93 -6.64
CA LEU A 119 8.44 6.27 -7.94
C LEU A 119 7.99 7.26 -8.99
N GLU A 120 8.60 7.23 -10.17
CA GLU A 120 8.12 7.99 -11.32
C GLU A 120 7.32 7.07 -12.25
N VAL A 121 6.08 7.46 -12.54
CA VAL A 121 5.16 6.71 -13.42
C VAL A 121 4.48 7.69 -14.35
N ASP A 122 4.77 7.59 -15.64
CA ASP A 122 4.16 8.41 -16.70
C ASP A 122 4.21 9.92 -16.40
N GLY A 123 5.33 10.38 -15.83
CA GLY A 123 5.57 11.78 -15.43
C GLY A 123 5.06 12.17 -14.04
N TRP A 124 4.34 11.28 -13.34
CA TRP A 124 3.88 11.49 -11.96
C TRP A 124 4.88 10.97 -10.94
N ARG A 125 5.15 11.74 -9.90
CA ARG A 125 6.05 11.42 -8.79
C ARG A 125 5.24 10.93 -7.59
N LEU A 126 5.42 9.66 -7.23
CA LEU A 126 4.63 8.97 -6.20
C LEU A 126 5.49 8.70 -4.97
N GLY A 127 5.24 9.42 -3.89
CA GLY A 127 5.86 9.18 -2.59
C GLY A 127 5.25 7.97 -1.89
N LEU A 128 6.07 7.14 -1.26
CA LEU A 128 5.62 5.89 -0.63
C LEU A 128 5.67 5.96 0.90
N ALA A 129 4.68 5.35 1.54
CA ALA A 129 4.53 5.27 2.99
C ALA A 129 3.89 3.95 3.41
N ILE A 130 4.19 3.50 4.63
CA ILE A 130 3.58 2.32 5.22
C ILE A 130 3.07 2.65 6.63
N CYS A 131 1.75 2.54 6.82
CA CYS A 131 1.04 2.61 8.09
C CYS A 131 1.52 3.75 9.00
N LYS A 132 2.25 3.43 10.08
CA LYS A 132 2.72 4.38 11.09
C LYS A 132 3.49 5.57 10.51
N ASP A 133 4.14 5.42 9.36
CA ASP A 133 4.75 6.50 8.59
C ASP A 133 3.81 7.71 8.42
N THR A 134 2.52 7.47 8.10
CA THR A 134 1.48 8.50 7.93
C THR A 134 1.19 9.32 9.19
N GLY A 135 1.51 8.77 10.37
CA GLY A 135 1.36 9.45 11.65
C GLY A 135 2.54 10.35 12.00
N VAL A 136 3.66 10.26 11.28
CA VAL A 136 4.90 10.98 11.59
C VAL A 136 5.06 12.18 10.66
N ALA A 137 4.97 13.38 11.24
CA ALA A 137 5.08 14.64 10.47
C ALA A 137 6.42 14.76 9.71
N GLU A 138 7.50 14.26 10.29
CA GLU A 138 8.83 14.23 9.65
C GLU A 138 8.82 13.37 8.38
N HIS A 139 8.11 12.24 8.38
CA HIS A 139 7.99 11.40 7.18
C HIS A 139 7.26 12.11 6.05
N ALA A 140 6.09 12.67 6.37
CA ALA A 140 5.27 13.35 5.38
C ALA A 140 6.02 14.56 4.80
N ALA A 141 6.65 15.37 5.66
CA ALA A 141 7.47 16.50 5.23
C ALA A 141 8.67 16.06 4.37
N GLY A 142 9.43 15.04 4.81
CA GLY A 142 10.58 14.54 4.08
C GLY A 142 10.22 13.93 2.73
N THR A 143 9.13 13.17 2.67
CA THR A 143 8.62 12.57 1.43
C THR A 143 8.12 13.66 0.46
N CYS A 144 7.31 14.60 0.95
CA CYS A 144 6.78 15.68 0.11
C CYS A 144 7.86 16.68 -0.35
N ALA A 145 8.95 16.84 0.41
CA ALA A 145 10.11 17.62 -0.01
C ALA A 145 10.79 17.06 -1.28
N LEU A 146 10.56 15.79 -1.61
CA LEU A 146 11.00 15.17 -2.87
C LEU A 146 10.09 15.53 -4.07
N ARG A 147 9.23 16.55 -3.92
CA ARG A 147 8.33 17.07 -4.96
C ARG A 147 7.42 15.97 -5.52
N VAL A 148 6.73 15.26 -4.64
CA VAL A 148 5.76 14.23 -5.04
C VAL A 148 4.44 14.89 -5.45
N ASP A 149 3.78 14.33 -6.45
CA ASP A 149 2.44 14.73 -6.87
C ASP A 149 1.37 13.98 -6.06
N ALA A 150 1.69 12.75 -5.64
CA ALA A 150 0.83 11.92 -4.82
C ALA A 150 1.61 11.20 -3.73
N TYR A 151 0.99 11.05 -2.56
CA TYR A 151 1.49 10.31 -1.42
C TYR A 151 0.66 9.03 -1.24
N LEU A 152 1.29 7.88 -1.38
CA LEU A 152 0.65 6.55 -1.39
C LEU A 152 0.99 5.80 -0.12
N ALA A 153 -0.03 5.46 0.67
CA ALA A 153 0.12 4.80 1.95
C ALA A 153 -0.57 3.44 1.99
N ALA A 154 0.22 2.40 2.24
CA ALA A 154 -0.26 1.05 2.51
C ALA A 154 -0.44 0.90 4.03
N ILE A 155 -1.64 0.60 4.53
CA ILE A 155 -1.95 0.68 5.96
C ILE A 155 -2.71 -0.53 6.51
N LEU A 156 -2.73 -0.63 7.83
CA LEU A 156 -3.63 -1.47 8.61
C LEU A 156 -4.03 -0.70 9.87
N ASP A 157 -5.33 -0.50 10.06
CA ASP A 157 -5.91 0.01 11.30
C ASP A 157 -7.15 -0.84 11.63
N SER A 158 -7.49 -0.92 12.93
CA SER A 158 -8.69 -1.64 13.37
C SER A 158 -9.97 -0.89 12.98
N ALA A 159 -11.10 -1.59 12.86
CA ALA A 159 -12.38 -0.93 12.61
C ALA A 159 -12.75 0.10 13.68
N ALA A 160 -12.33 -0.10 14.93
CA ALA A 160 -12.49 0.87 16.01
C ALA A 160 -11.70 2.18 15.79
N GLU A 161 -10.63 2.12 15.00
CA GLU A 161 -9.73 3.24 14.71
C GLU A 161 -9.92 3.77 13.27
N ALA A 162 -11.03 3.44 12.61
CA ALA A 162 -11.26 3.77 11.20
C ALA A 162 -11.23 5.29 10.86
N ALA A 163 -11.29 6.18 11.86
CA ALA A 163 -11.11 7.62 11.67
C ALA A 163 -9.63 8.03 11.54
N VAL A 164 -8.70 7.26 12.12
CA VAL A 164 -7.27 7.59 12.15
C VAL A 164 -6.67 7.69 10.75
N PRO A 165 -6.91 6.75 9.81
CA PRO A 165 -6.46 6.90 8.43
C PRO A 165 -6.97 8.17 7.75
N ASP A 166 -8.25 8.50 7.96
CA ASP A 166 -8.90 9.65 7.33
C ASP A 166 -8.28 10.97 7.81
N GLU A 167 -8.08 11.10 9.12
CA GLU A 167 -7.45 12.28 9.72
C GLU A 167 -6.01 12.48 9.23
N ARG A 168 -5.24 11.40 9.16
CA ARG A 168 -3.85 11.43 8.67
C ARG A 168 -3.81 11.79 7.19
N ALA A 169 -4.64 11.18 6.36
CA ALA A 169 -4.71 11.46 4.94
C ALA A 169 -5.12 12.91 4.66
N LEU A 170 -6.17 13.41 5.33
CA LEU A 170 -6.63 14.79 5.20
C LEU A 170 -5.53 15.79 5.57
N ARG A 171 -4.84 15.54 6.69
CA ARG A 171 -3.73 16.40 7.13
C ARG A 171 -2.60 16.41 6.12
N ILE A 172 -2.17 15.26 5.60
CA ILE A 172 -1.11 15.16 4.61
C ILE A 172 -1.50 15.88 3.32
N ALA A 173 -2.71 15.60 2.80
CA ALA A 173 -3.22 16.19 1.56
C ALA A 173 -3.23 17.72 1.61
N THR A 174 -3.82 18.29 2.66
CA THR A 174 -4.01 19.74 2.80
C THR A 174 -2.73 20.48 3.17
N THR A 175 -1.89 19.90 4.03
CA THR A 175 -0.62 20.53 4.46
C THR A 175 0.39 20.58 3.33
N HIS A 176 0.50 19.50 2.54
CA HIS A 176 1.51 19.39 1.48
C HIS A 176 0.97 19.66 0.08
N ARG A 177 -0.35 19.84 -0.07
CA ARG A 177 -1.04 20.08 -1.34
C ARG A 177 -0.74 19.00 -2.39
N VAL A 178 -0.81 17.74 -1.96
CA VAL A 178 -0.59 16.55 -2.79
C VAL A 178 -1.84 15.68 -2.79
N PHE A 179 -2.02 14.86 -3.82
CA PHE A 179 -3.01 13.78 -3.74
C PHE A 179 -2.57 12.77 -2.68
N VAL A 180 -3.53 12.14 -1.99
CA VAL A 180 -3.23 11.06 -1.04
C VAL A 180 -4.04 9.83 -1.42
N ALA A 181 -3.41 8.67 -1.53
CA ALA A 181 -4.07 7.40 -1.80
C ALA A 181 -3.73 6.41 -0.69
N VAL A 182 -4.76 5.88 -0.02
CA VAL A 182 -4.60 4.96 1.11
C VAL A 182 -5.25 3.62 0.76
N ALA A 183 -4.46 2.54 0.79
CA ALA A 183 -4.96 1.17 0.73
C ALA A 183 -4.91 0.55 2.11
N SER A 184 -6.05 0.08 2.59
CA SER A 184 -6.26 -0.45 3.94
C SER A 184 -6.77 -1.88 3.86
N PHE A 185 -6.35 -2.74 4.79
CA PHE A 185 -6.97 -4.07 4.94
C PHE A 185 -8.45 -3.95 5.26
N ALA A 186 -9.20 -4.95 4.81
CA ALA A 186 -10.57 -5.19 5.21
C ALA A 186 -10.71 -6.62 5.73
N GLY A 187 -11.66 -6.85 6.64
CA GLY A 187 -11.85 -8.14 7.29
C GLY A 187 -10.76 -8.47 8.31
N SER A 188 -10.59 -9.75 8.62
CA SER A 188 -9.59 -10.21 9.60
C SER A 188 -8.21 -10.40 8.97
N THR A 189 -7.15 -10.10 9.73
CA THR A 189 -5.77 -10.41 9.37
C THR A 189 -4.93 -10.72 10.61
N GLY A 190 -3.64 -11.00 10.43
CA GLY A 190 -2.69 -11.33 11.49
C GLY A 190 -2.50 -10.22 12.52
N GLY A 191 -1.69 -10.48 13.55
CA GLY A 191 -1.35 -9.49 14.59
C GLY A 191 -2.51 -9.09 15.52
N GLY A 192 -3.58 -9.88 15.56
CA GLY A 192 -4.75 -9.66 16.44
C GLY A 192 -5.86 -8.79 15.84
N TYR A 193 -5.78 -8.46 14.56
CA TYR A 193 -6.80 -7.67 13.86
C TYR A 193 -7.96 -8.57 13.42
N SER A 194 -8.94 -8.77 14.30
CA SER A 194 -10.17 -9.52 13.97
C SER A 194 -11.04 -8.79 12.94
N GLU A 195 -10.98 -7.45 12.93
CA GLU A 195 -11.72 -6.60 12.00
C GLU A 195 -10.89 -5.34 11.67
N ALA A 196 -10.34 -5.30 10.45
CA ALA A 196 -9.65 -4.14 9.91
C ALA A 196 -10.64 -3.12 9.33
N ALA A 197 -10.23 -1.85 9.31
CA ALA A 197 -11.10 -0.72 8.97
C ALA A 197 -11.67 -0.74 7.55
N GLY A 198 -11.00 -1.39 6.59
CA GLY A 198 -11.28 -1.23 5.16
C GLY A 198 -11.20 0.24 4.77
N ARG A 199 -12.20 0.70 4.02
CA ARG A 199 -12.43 2.11 3.67
C ARG A 199 -11.26 2.75 2.93
N SER A 200 -10.55 1.97 2.13
CA SER A 200 -9.51 2.45 1.22
C SER A 200 -10.03 3.64 0.41
N ALA A 201 -9.26 4.71 0.30
CA ALA A 201 -9.75 5.97 -0.26
C ALA A 201 -8.65 6.81 -0.90
N ILE A 202 -9.08 7.79 -1.69
CA ILE A 202 -8.23 8.74 -2.41
C ILE A 202 -8.72 10.16 -2.12
N TRP A 203 -7.80 11.05 -1.78
CA TRP A 203 -8.05 12.46 -1.48
C TRP A 203 -7.36 13.37 -2.48
N ALA A 204 -8.03 14.47 -2.83
CA ALA A 204 -7.46 15.57 -3.57
C ALA A 204 -6.61 16.49 -2.67
N PRO A 205 -5.74 17.35 -3.24
CA PRO A 205 -4.92 18.30 -2.49
C PRO A 205 -5.69 19.28 -1.59
N ASP A 206 -6.97 19.51 -1.84
CA ASP A 206 -7.84 20.35 -1.02
C ASP A 206 -8.47 19.59 0.18
N GLY A 207 -8.21 18.28 0.29
CA GLY A 207 -8.76 17.41 1.32
C GLY A 207 -10.10 16.76 0.96
N SER A 208 -10.68 17.04 -0.20
CA SER A 208 -11.90 16.36 -0.65
C SER A 208 -11.63 14.88 -0.98
N VAL A 209 -12.58 14.01 -0.64
CA VAL A 209 -12.50 12.58 -0.96
C VAL A 209 -12.97 12.37 -2.40
N LEU A 210 -12.08 11.86 -3.26
CA LEU A 210 -12.38 11.57 -4.66
C LEU A 210 -13.07 10.21 -4.83
N ALA A 211 -12.66 9.22 -4.03
CA ALA A 211 -13.25 7.88 -4.03
C ALA A 211 -13.00 7.18 -2.69
N ARG A 212 -13.92 6.30 -2.30
CA ARG A 212 -13.83 5.52 -1.05
C ARG A 212 -14.54 4.17 -1.20
N ALA A 213 -13.85 3.11 -0.80
CA ALA A 213 -14.38 1.76 -0.70
C ALA A 213 -15.21 1.57 0.58
N GLY A 214 -15.99 0.49 0.65
CA GLY A 214 -16.65 0.04 1.86
C GLY A 214 -15.69 -0.69 2.81
N THR A 215 -16.22 -1.54 3.66
CA THR A 215 -15.47 -2.28 4.69
C THR A 215 -15.19 -3.73 4.31
N ALA A 216 -15.64 -4.19 3.13
CA ALA A 216 -15.57 -5.59 2.74
C ALA A 216 -14.24 -5.95 2.02
N PRO A 217 -13.66 -7.12 2.27
CA PRO A 217 -12.56 -7.62 1.46
C PRO A 217 -12.97 -7.81 -0.01
N GLY A 218 -12.02 -7.67 -0.92
CA GLY A 218 -12.21 -7.81 -2.37
C GLY A 218 -12.69 -6.55 -3.08
N GLU A 219 -12.86 -5.44 -2.35
CA GLU A 219 -13.23 -4.16 -2.95
C GLU A 219 -12.00 -3.37 -3.43
N TYR A 220 -12.25 -2.44 -4.35
CA TYR A 220 -11.30 -1.42 -4.75
C TYR A 220 -12.05 -0.18 -5.21
N VAL A 221 -11.38 0.98 -5.18
CA VAL A 221 -11.85 2.21 -5.82
C VAL A 221 -10.73 2.87 -6.57
N HIS A 222 -11.07 3.72 -7.55
CA HIS A 222 -10.07 4.42 -8.35
C HIS A 222 -10.47 5.89 -8.58
N ALA A 223 -9.46 6.73 -8.82
CA ALA A 223 -9.63 8.11 -9.22
C ALA A 223 -8.64 8.48 -10.34
N THR A 224 -8.98 9.48 -11.13
CA THR A 224 -8.06 10.07 -12.11
C THR A 224 -7.44 11.32 -11.48
N LEU A 225 -6.12 11.31 -11.31
CA LEU A 225 -5.36 12.48 -10.89
C LEU A 225 -5.22 13.44 -12.07
N THR A 226 -5.51 14.72 -11.82
CA THR A 226 -5.53 15.82 -12.79
C THR A 226 -4.56 16.91 -12.40
#